data_AF-A0A3M7ALN8-F1
#
_entry.id   AF-A0A3M7ALN8-F1
#
_cell.length_a   1.000
_cell.length_b   1.000
_cell.length_c   1.000
_cell.angle_alpha   90.00
_cell.angle_beta   90.00
_cell.angle_gamma   90.00
#
_symmetry.space_group_name_H-M   'P 1'
#
loop_
_entity.id
_entity.type
_entity.pdbx_description
1 polymer ?
#
loop_
_entity_poly.entity_id
_entity_poly.type
_entity_poly.pdbx_seq_one_letter_code
_entity_poly.pdbx_strand_id
1 'polypeptide(L)'
;MPQTYKLHFAAKNTTTHARSLLTSSANAAKTAAMTIDSAVKKKRVPASYSVSKYAKREINQDSRLLDLPPELRNTIYTYVLATDDVIQIPASGKPIRPPILKVCQQITDDATLLYYSCNKFSISAGKRLKILRRWILSLEVKERKCLGTVTVMREVSEKTAVMVARFATEIMQTDDREKQAEMLDSVRQRETEDVHASHQTFKALSVLGLNPERVQFDPPPGPDPHALIAQAYGFHGEELNENLSRCVKRLLNDRWVEFMRRNEGDLPSGDHDSSVRLSCEDVAELRSEGYTDREIFGLFTRVRREGVE
;
A
#
# COMPACT_ATOMS: atom_id res chain seq x y z
N MET A 1 0.97 -59.84 -21.97
CA MET A 1 0.79 -59.02 -23.20
C MET A 1 0.25 -57.65 -22.79
N PRO A 2 1.10 -56.65 -22.50
CA PRO A 2 0.63 -55.31 -22.18
C PRO A 2 0.62 -54.42 -23.43
N GLN A 3 -0.52 -53.77 -23.68
CA GLN A 3 -0.70 -52.81 -24.76
C GLN A 3 -0.04 -51.48 -24.40
N THR A 4 1.04 -51.14 -25.09
CA THR A 4 1.68 -49.83 -25.06
C THR A 4 0.94 -48.86 -25.99
N TYR A 5 0.33 -47.82 -25.44
CA TYR A 5 -0.20 -46.70 -26.21
C TYR A 5 0.92 -45.71 -26.53
N LYS A 6 1.27 -45.60 -27.83
CA LYS A 6 2.17 -44.56 -28.36
C LYS A 6 1.38 -43.27 -28.57
N LEU A 7 1.66 -42.25 -27.75
CA LEU A 7 1.21 -40.88 -27.97
C LEU A 7 2.22 -40.16 -28.90
N HIS A 8 1.79 -39.88 -30.13
CA HIS A 8 2.52 -39.02 -31.06
C HIS A 8 2.30 -37.54 -30.70
N PHE A 9 3.35 -36.88 -30.21
CA PHE A 9 3.39 -35.42 -30.14
C PHE A 9 3.94 -34.86 -31.45
N ALA A 10 3.09 -34.13 -32.18
CA ALA A 10 3.47 -33.37 -33.36
C ALA A 10 4.14 -32.06 -32.94
N ALA A 11 5.45 -31.97 -33.14
CA ALA A 11 6.21 -30.72 -33.02
C ALA A 11 5.83 -29.78 -34.17
N LYS A 12 5.18 -28.66 -33.85
CA LYS A 12 5.00 -27.55 -34.79
C LYS A 12 6.23 -26.64 -34.69
N ASN A 13 7.08 -26.72 -35.71
CA ASN A 13 8.18 -25.79 -35.92
C ASN A 13 7.63 -24.45 -36.39
N THR A 14 7.75 -23.41 -35.57
CA THR A 14 7.59 -22.01 -35.98
C THR A 14 8.94 -21.32 -35.95
N THR A 15 9.67 -21.47 -37.05
CA THR A 15 10.75 -20.58 -37.45
C THR A 15 10.15 -19.66 -38.50
N THR A 16 10.28 -18.33 -38.36
CA THR A 16 10.45 -17.33 -39.44
C THR A 16 10.12 -15.92 -38.94
N HIS A 17 10.99 -14.96 -39.30
CA HIS A 17 10.93 -13.50 -39.15
C HIS A 17 11.46 -12.85 -37.86
N ALA A 18 12.79 -12.79 -37.77
CA ALA A 18 13.51 -11.68 -37.17
C ALA A 18 14.56 -11.16 -38.17
N ARG A 19 14.20 -10.12 -38.95
CA ARG A 19 15.15 -9.27 -39.67
C ARG A 19 14.44 -8.01 -40.16
N SER A 20 15.13 -6.88 -40.02
CA SER A 20 14.72 -5.51 -40.33
C SER A 20 14.07 -4.77 -39.16
N LEU A 21 14.87 -3.93 -38.49
CA LEU A 21 14.60 -2.52 -38.19
C LEU A 21 15.67 -2.00 -37.22
N LEU A 22 16.90 -1.89 -37.72
CA LEU A 22 17.93 -1.02 -37.18
C LEU A 22 18.38 -0.14 -38.33
N THR A 23 17.85 1.09 -38.38
CA THR A 23 18.40 2.32 -39.03
C THR A 23 17.26 3.29 -39.42
N SER A 24 16.61 3.92 -38.44
CA SER A 24 15.92 5.20 -38.70
C SER A 24 15.57 5.94 -37.41
N SER A 25 16.57 6.51 -36.73
CA SER A 25 16.31 7.51 -35.68
C SER A 25 17.52 8.43 -35.50
N ALA A 26 17.90 9.07 -36.59
CA ALA A 26 18.80 10.21 -36.59
C ALA A 26 18.39 11.04 -37.82
N ASN A 27 17.33 11.85 -37.67
CA ASN A 27 16.95 13.01 -38.49
C ASN A 27 15.50 13.42 -38.18
N ALA A 28 15.25 13.96 -36.99
CA ALA A 28 14.01 14.69 -36.68
C ALA A 28 14.25 15.82 -35.67
N ALA A 29 15.48 16.35 -35.63
CA ALA A 29 15.85 17.53 -34.86
C ALA A 29 16.07 18.71 -35.81
N LYS A 30 15.00 19.17 -36.46
CA LYS A 30 14.89 20.52 -37.04
C LYS A 30 13.50 20.69 -37.66
N THR A 31 12.93 21.87 -37.45
CA THR A 31 11.72 22.40 -38.11
C THR A 31 10.38 22.12 -37.41
N ALA A 32 10.15 22.81 -36.29
CA ALA A 32 8.80 23.21 -35.87
C ALA A 32 8.88 24.44 -34.94
N ALA A 33 9.60 25.48 -35.36
CA ALA A 33 9.42 26.83 -34.84
C ALA A 33 8.37 27.51 -35.74
N MET A 34 7.08 27.28 -35.45
CA MET A 34 5.98 28.05 -36.04
C MET A 34 4.86 28.17 -35.02
N THR A 35 4.83 29.35 -34.39
CA THR A 35 3.65 30.18 -34.17
C THR A 35 2.36 29.44 -33.76
N ILE A 36 2.16 29.28 -32.45
CA ILE A 36 0.83 29.07 -31.89
C ILE A 36 0.54 30.21 -30.90
N ASP A 37 0.25 31.39 -31.45
CA ASP A 37 -0.59 32.39 -30.78
C ASP A 37 -2.02 31.85 -30.72
N SER A 38 -2.28 30.96 -29.77
CA SER A 38 -3.64 30.52 -29.48
C SER A 38 -4.27 31.50 -28.49
N ALA A 39 -5.09 32.38 -29.04
CA ALA A 39 -5.94 33.32 -28.34
C ALA A 39 -6.74 32.64 -27.21
N VAL A 40 -6.27 32.82 -25.97
CA VAL A 40 -7.01 32.51 -24.75
C VAL A 40 -8.16 33.51 -24.63
N LYS A 41 -9.27 33.25 -25.33
CA LYS A 41 -10.55 33.90 -25.05
C LYS A 41 -11.01 33.45 -23.67
N LYS A 42 -10.61 34.19 -22.63
CA LYS A 42 -11.21 34.15 -21.29
C LYS A 42 -12.72 34.41 -21.45
N LYS A 43 -13.52 33.36 -21.57
CA LYS A 43 -14.96 33.42 -21.31
C LYS A 43 -15.11 33.82 -19.83
N ARG A 44 -15.29 35.13 -19.59
CA ARG A 44 -15.86 35.65 -18.34
C ARG A 44 -17.26 35.06 -18.24
N VAL A 45 -17.37 33.93 -17.55
CA VAL A 45 -18.65 33.46 -17.05
C VAL A 45 -19.08 34.50 -16.01
N PRO A 46 -20.27 35.12 -16.14
CA PRO A 46 -20.73 36.10 -15.17
C PRO A 46 -20.82 35.41 -13.80
N ALA A 47 -20.11 35.99 -12.83
CA ALA A 47 -20.17 35.61 -11.43
C ALA A 47 -21.53 36.05 -10.84
N SER A 48 -22.61 35.45 -11.32
CA SER A 48 -23.87 35.39 -10.58
C SER A 48 -23.99 33.99 -10.01
N TYR A 49 -23.05 33.63 -9.13
CA TYR A 49 -23.32 32.60 -8.14
C TYR A 49 -24.45 33.16 -7.27
N SER A 50 -25.67 32.78 -7.62
CA SER A 50 -26.84 32.94 -6.78
C SER A 50 -26.45 32.37 -5.42
N VAL A 51 -26.18 33.26 -4.46
CA VAL A 51 -26.10 32.94 -3.04
C VAL A 51 -27.51 32.45 -2.71
N SER A 52 -27.68 31.16 -2.93
CA SER A 52 -28.95 30.48 -2.82
C SER A 52 -29.52 30.83 -1.46
N LYS A 53 -30.79 31.27 -1.48
CA LYS A 53 -31.68 31.57 -0.36
C LYS A 53 -31.89 30.38 0.59
N TYR A 54 -30.87 29.59 0.89
CA TYR A 54 -30.84 28.76 2.07
C TYR A 54 -30.54 29.71 3.24
N ALA A 55 -31.57 30.46 3.62
CA ALA A 55 -31.65 31.03 4.96
C ALA A 55 -31.19 29.92 5.90
N LYS A 56 -30.15 30.22 6.69
CA LYS A 56 -29.55 29.35 7.69
C LYS A 56 -30.68 28.88 8.60
N ARG A 57 -31.33 27.77 8.26
CA ARG A 57 -32.34 27.17 9.11
C ARG A 57 -31.55 26.70 10.30
N GLU A 58 -31.67 27.40 11.41
CA GLU A 58 -31.24 26.92 12.71
C GLU A 58 -32.05 25.64 12.96
N ILE A 59 -31.46 24.51 12.59
CA ILE A 59 -31.96 23.21 12.97
C ILE A 59 -31.66 23.14 14.46
N ASN A 60 -32.67 23.44 15.28
CA ASN A 60 -32.61 23.16 16.70
C ASN A 60 -32.42 21.65 16.86
N GLN A 61 -31.18 21.23 17.08
CA GLN A 61 -30.86 19.86 17.41
C GLN A 61 -31.23 19.67 18.88
N ASP A 62 -32.43 19.18 19.13
CA ASP A 62 -32.95 18.86 20.48
C ASP A 62 -32.32 17.56 21.03
N SER A 63 -30.99 17.49 20.97
CA SER A 63 -30.21 16.36 21.43
C SER A 63 -29.67 16.65 22.82
N ARG A 64 -30.22 15.99 23.84
CA ARG A 64 -29.74 16.07 25.23
C ARG A 64 -28.25 15.72 25.39
N LEU A 65 -27.67 14.99 24.43
CA LEU A 65 -26.24 14.70 24.43
C LEU A 65 -25.40 15.96 24.20
N LEU A 66 -25.89 16.92 23.42
CA LEU A 66 -25.19 18.17 23.12
C LEU A 66 -25.30 19.20 24.26
N ASP A 67 -26.29 19.05 25.14
CA ASP A 67 -26.43 19.85 26.37
C ASP A 67 -25.36 19.49 27.43
N LEU A 68 -24.72 18.33 27.29
CA LEU A 68 -23.65 17.91 28.20
C LEU A 68 -22.37 18.72 27.93
N PRO A 69 -21.58 19.02 28.98
CA PRO A 69 -20.24 19.55 28.83
C PRO A 69 -19.35 18.66 27.92
N PRO A 70 -18.42 19.25 27.15
CA PRO A 70 -17.54 18.51 26.24
C PRO A 70 -16.81 17.33 26.89
N GLU A 71 -16.44 17.45 28.16
CA GLU A 71 -15.73 16.41 28.92
C GLU A 71 -16.58 15.14 29.09
N LEU A 72 -17.87 15.32 29.43
CA LEU A 72 -18.81 14.22 29.55
C LEU A 72 -19.14 13.63 28.18
N ARG A 73 -19.27 14.47 27.13
CA ARG A 73 -19.47 13.98 25.76
C ARG A 73 -18.30 13.13 25.29
N ASN A 74 -17.07 13.59 25.49
CA ASN A 74 -15.86 12.85 25.12
C ASN A 74 -15.79 11.52 25.88
N THR A 75 -16.12 11.50 27.17
CA THR A 75 -16.19 10.27 27.96
C THR A 75 -17.19 9.27 27.35
N ILE A 76 -18.40 9.73 27.01
CA ILE A 76 -19.42 8.90 26.36
C ILE A 76 -18.91 8.40 24.99
N TYR A 77 -18.33 9.28 24.17
CA TYR A 77 -17.79 8.91 22.86
C TYR A 77 -16.69 7.86 22.98
N THR A 78 -15.77 7.99 23.94
CA THR A 78 -14.72 7.01 24.17
C THR A 78 -15.31 5.64 24.50
N TYR A 79 -16.30 5.56 25.40
CA TYR A 79 -16.96 4.29 25.72
C TYR A 79 -17.70 3.66 24.53
N VAL A 80 -18.27 4.48 23.64
CA VAL A 80 -19.06 4.00 22.50
C VAL A 80 -18.17 3.65 21.29
N LEU A 81 -17.06 4.38 21.10
CA LEU A 81 -16.21 4.26 19.92
C LEU A 81 -15.00 3.36 20.12
N ALA A 82 -14.50 3.20 21.35
CA ALA A 82 -13.40 2.29 21.62
C ALA A 82 -13.88 0.85 21.45
N THR A 83 -13.19 0.11 20.60
CA THR A 83 -13.42 -1.32 20.39
C THR A 83 -12.12 -2.06 20.69
N ASP A 84 -12.22 -3.15 21.45
CA ASP A 84 -11.06 -4.00 21.75
C ASP A 84 -10.60 -4.78 20.50
N ASP A 85 -11.54 -5.08 19.61
CA ASP A 85 -11.29 -5.73 18.34
C ASP A 85 -10.55 -4.82 17.35
N VAL A 86 -9.67 -5.44 16.57
CA VAL A 86 -8.93 -4.75 15.52
C VAL A 86 -9.84 -4.48 14.32
N ILE A 87 -9.98 -3.20 13.96
CA ILE A 87 -10.83 -2.77 12.84
C ILE A 87 -10.14 -3.10 11.52
N GLN A 88 -10.74 -4.00 10.75
CA GLN A 88 -10.22 -4.39 9.44
C GLN A 88 -10.52 -3.32 8.38
N ILE A 89 -9.48 -2.84 7.71
CA ILE A 89 -9.62 -1.92 6.59
C ILE A 89 -9.96 -2.72 5.33
N PRO A 90 -11.15 -2.52 4.73
CA PRO A 90 -11.55 -3.26 3.54
C PRO A 90 -10.70 -2.88 2.33
N ALA A 91 -10.71 -3.72 1.28
CA ALA A 91 -9.98 -3.45 0.03
C ALA A 91 -10.40 -2.14 -0.68
N SER A 92 -11.58 -1.60 -0.36
CA SER A 92 -12.01 -0.28 -0.80
C SER A 92 -11.15 0.85 -0.24
N GLY A 93 -10.49 0.64 0.91
CA GLY A 93 -9.72 1.62 1.66
C GLY A 93 -10.60 2.52 2.54
N LYS A 94 -11.87 2.19 2.72
CA LYS A 94 -12.82 2.99 3.51
C LYS A 94 -13.42 2.13 4.63
N PRO A 95 -12.94 2.23 5.88
CA PRO A 95 -13.56 1.52 6.99
C PRO A 95 -15.00 2.00 7.19
N ILE A 96 -15.87 1.11 7.66
CA ILE A 96 -17.25 1.45 7.97
C ILE A 96 -17.24 2.34 9.21
N ARG A 97 -17.60 3.61 9.05
CA ARG A 97 -17.74 4.53 10.18
C ARG A 97 -18.89 4.07 11.10
N PRO A 98 -18.68 4.04 12.43
CA PRO A 98 -19.74 3.75 13.40
C PRO A 98 -20.97 4.65 13.22
N PRO A 99 -22.18 4.17 13.53
CA PRO A 99 -23.41 4.96 13.38
C PRO A 99 -23.38 6.32 14.09
N ILE A 100 -22.73 6.41 15.26
CA ILE A 100 -22.62 7.66 16.02
C ILE A 100 -21.91 8.78 15.25
N LEU A 101 -20.94 8.44 14.37
CA LEU A 101 -20.25 9.39 13.49
C LEU A 101 -21.07 9.79 12.25
N LYS A 102 -22.36 9.42 12.19
CA LYS A 102 -23.27 9.74 11.08
C LYS A 102 -24.50 10.52 11.54
N VAL A 103 -24.62 10.83 12.83
CA VAL A 103 -25.83 11.45 13.42
C VAL A 103 -25.92 12.93 13.05
N CYS A 104 -24.93 13.72 13.43
CA CYS A 104 -24.84 15.13 13.06
C CYS A 104 -23.38 15.58 12.91
N GLN A 105 -23.18 16.74 12.29
CA GLN A 105 -21.85 17.28 12.02
C GLN A 105 -21.06 17.53 13.31
N GLN A 106 -21.70 18.10 14.34
CA GLN A 106 -21.05 18.40 15.62
C GLN A 106 -20.53 17.14 16.33
N ILE A 107 -21.36 16.09 16.45
CA ILE A 107 -20.93 14.80 17.03
C ILE A 107 -19.80 14.19 16.18
N THR A 108 -19.92 14.26 14.85
CA THR A 108 -18.88 13.77 13.95
C THR A 108 -17.56 14.49 14.20
N ASP A 109 -17.56 15.82 14.30
CA ASP A 109 -16.34 16.61 14.50
C ASP A 109 -15.71 16.35 15.87
N ASP A 110 -16.50 16.26 16.93
CA ASP A 110 -16.03 15.98 18.29
C ASP A 110 -15.45 14.55 18.40
N ALA A 111 -16.14 13.56 17.83
CA ALA A 111 -15.89 12.15 18.12
C ALA A 111 -14.97 11.45 17.10
N THR A 112 -14.76 12.02 15.90
CA THR A 112 -13.94 11.39 14.85
C THR A 112 -12.48 11.24 15.27
N LEU A 113 -11.91 12.23 15.96
CA LEU A 113 -10.53 12.12 16.45
C LEU A 113 -10.38 11.01 17.50
N LEU A 114 -11.36 10.88 18.41
CA LEU A 114 -11.40 9.82 19.42
C LEU A 114 -11.50 8.44 18.76
N TYR A 115 -12.33 8.30 17.73
CA TYR A 115 -12.44 7.05 16.96
C TYR A 115 -11.09 6.62 16.40
N TYR A 116 -10.36 7.53 15.75
CA TYR A 116 -9.07 7.18 15.17
C TYR A 116 -7.98 6.98 16.23
N SER A 117 -8.00 7.69 17.36
CA SER A 117 -6.96 7.57 18.39
C SER A 117 -7.11 6.38 19.32
N CYS A 118 -8.34 5.95 19.61
CA CYS A 118 -8.59 4.91 20.59
C CYS A 118 -8.68 3.51 19.98
N ASN A 119 -8.76 3.39 18.65
CA ASN A 119 -8.92 2.09 17.98
C ASN A 119 -7.63 1.60 17.32
N LYS A 120 -7.54 0.28 17.18
CA LYS A 120 -6.51 -0.41 16.41
C LYS A 120 -7.05 -0.76 15.03
N PHE A 121 -6.23 -0.58 14.00
CA PHE A 121 -6.59 -0.86 12.62
C PHE A 121 -5.70 -1.96 12.07
N SER A 122 -6.27 -2.87 11.29
CA SER A 122 -5.51 -3.89 10.56
C SER A 122 -5.76 -3.76 9.08
N ILE A 123 -4.69 -3.90 8.30
CA ILE A 123 -4.77 -3.81 6.85
C ILE A 123 -3.93 -4.88 6.19
N SER A 124 -4.50 -5.56 5.20
CA SER A 124 -3.74 -6.43 4.32
C SER A 124 -2.93 -5.60 3.32
N ALA A 125 -1.62 -5.67 3.45
CA ALA A 125 -0.65 -5.26 2.46
C ALA A 125 -0.66 -6.26 1.30
N GLY A 126 -1.71 -6.21 0.49
CA GLY A 126 -1.74 -6.82 -0.84
C GLY A 126 -0.73 -6.16 -1.78
N LYS A 127 -0.83 -6.43 -3.09
CA LYS A 127 0.11 -5.93 -4.12
C LYS A 127 0.30 -4.40 -4.03
N ARG A 128 1.36 -3.98 -3.33
CA ARG A 128 1.93 -2.63 -3.22
C ARG A 128 1.27 -1.65 -2.25
N LEU A 129 0.76 -2.11 -1.10
CA LEU A 129 0.26 -1.21 -0.03
C LEU A 129 -0.77 -0.16 -0.52
N LYS A 130 -1.43 -0.43 -1.67
CA LYS A 130 -2.29 0.57 -2.34
C LYS A 130 -3.50 0.90 -1.49
N ILE A 131 -4.01 -0.09 -0.77
CA ILE A 131 -5.15 0.06 0.14
C ILE A 131 -4.73 0.98 1.29
N LEU A 132 -3.56 0.74 1.91
CA LEU A 132 -3.02 1.58 2.97
C LEU A 132 -2.85 3.01 2.48
N ARG A 133 -2.20 3.20 1.34
CA ARG A 133 -2.04 4.51 0.72
C ARG A 133 -3.38 5.20 0.52
N ARG A 134 -4.36 4.53 -0.10
CA ARG A 134 -5.67 5.12 -0.38
C ARG A 134 -6.39 5.50 0.91
N TRP A 135 -6.32 4.65 1.92
CA TRP A 135 -6.95 4.89 3.20
C TRP A 135 -6.32 6.08 3.91
N ILE A 136 -4.99 6.11 4.09
CA ILE A 136 -4.28 7.23 4.73
C ILE A 136 -4.51 8.54 3.98
N LEU A 137 -4.51 8.52 2.64
CA LEU A 137 -4.80 9.71 1.83
C LEU A 137 -6.26 10.17 1.89
N SER A 138 -7.18 9.31 2.33
CA SER A 138 -8.57 9.68 2.55
C SER A 138 -8.83 10.33 3.92
N LEU A 139 -7.84 10.26 4.82
CA LEU A 139 -7.92 10.86 6.14
C LEU A 139 -7.50 12.33 6.10
N GLU A 140 -8.19 13.15 6.89
CA GLU A 140 -7.78 14.53 7.13
C GLU A 140 -6.44 14.57 7.88
N VAL A 141 -5.74 15.71 7.82
CA VAL A 141 -4.43 15.87 8.47
C VAL A 141 -4.52 15.62 9.98
N LYS A 142 -5.57 16.11 10.64
CA LYS A 142 -5.81 15.89 12.08
C LYS A 142 -6.08 14.41 12.41
N GLU A 143 -6.84 13.72 11.57
CA GLU A 143 -7.14 12.29 11.73
C GLU A 143 -5.85 11.45 11.60
N ARG A 144 -4.97 11.77 10.63
CA ARG A 144 -3.68 11.09 10.44
C ARG A 144 -2.76 11.20 11.66
N LYS A 145 -2.67 12.39 12.26
CA LYS A 145 -1.86 12.64 13.46
C LYS A 145 -2.40 11.90 14.69
N CYS A 146 -3.71 11.74 14.77
CA CYS A 146 -4.36 11.07 15.88
C CYS A 146 -4.49 9.56 15.69
N LEU A 147 -4.24 9.03 14.48
CA LEU A 147 -4.44 7.61 14.14
C LEU A 147 -3.72 6.69 15.12
N GLY A 148 -4.44 5.76 15.75
CA GLY A 148 -3.91 4.78 16.69
C GLY A 148 -3.01 3.74 16.02
N THR A 149 -2.85 2.58 16.65
CA THR A 149 -2.01 1.51 16.11
C THR A 149 -2.56 0.99 14.79
N VAL A 150 -1.72 0.92 13.77
CA VAL A 150 -2.02 0.34 12.46
C VAL A 150 -1.16 -0.91 12.27
N THR A 151 -1.77 -2.08 12.39
CA THR A 151 -1.14 -3.35 12.02
C THR A 151 -1.19 -3.55 10.52
N VAL A 152 -0.04 -3.76 9.89
CA VAL A 152 0.08 -4.04 8.46
C VAL A 152 0.50 -5.49 8.27
N MET A 153 -0.38 -6.30 7.70
CA MET A 153 -0.13 -7.72 7.40
C MET A 153 0.22 -7.89 5.93
N ARG A 154 1.38 -8.45 5.59
CA ARG A 154 1.71 -8.73 4.18
C ARG A 154 0.91 -9.92 3.65
N GLU A 155 0.25 -9.68 2.51
CA GLU A 155 -0.42 -10.71 1.74
C GLU A 155 0.47 -11.10 0.56
N VAL A 156 1.17 -12.23 0.70
CA VAL A 156 1.97 -12.77 -0.39
C VAL A 156 1.03 -13.26 -1.49
N SER A 157 1.18 -12.69 -2.69
CA SER A 157 0.33 -13.09 -3.80
C SER A 157 0.48 -14.58 -4.09
N GLU A 158 -0.62 -15.27 -4.34
CA GLU A 158 -0.61 -16.70 -4.66
C GLU A 158 0.32 -17.02 -5.83
N LYS A 159 0.38 -16.15 -6.84
CA LYS A 159 1.33 -16.27 -7.96
C LYS A 159 2.80 -16.25 -7.51
N THR A 160 3.14 -15.42 -6.53
CA THR A 160 4.49 -15.36 -5.96
C THR A 160 4.77 -16.62 -5.16
N ALA A 161 3.81 -17.05 -4.33
CA ALA A 161 3.94 -18.26 -3.54
C ALA A 161 4.11 -19.51 -4.41
N VAL A 162 3.29 -19.67 -5.45
CA VAL A 162 3.37 -20.77 -6.43
C VAL A 162 4.69 -20.73 -7.21
N MET A 163 5.13 -19.54 -7.63
CA MET A 163 6.42 -19.39 -8.32
C MET A 163 7.59 -19.82 -7.43
N VAL A 164 7.63 -19.38 -6.17
CA VAL A 164 8.71 -19.73 -5.25
C VAL A 164 8.63 -21.20 -4.82
N ALA A 165 7.42 -21.74 -4.62
CA ALA A 165 7.23 -23.16 -4.36
C ALA A 165 7.71 -24.02 -5.54
N ARG A 166 7.42 -23.61 -6.77
CA ARG A 166 7.93 -24.26 -7.97
C ARG A 166 9.46 -24.21 -8.03
N PHE A 167 10.07 -23.06 -7.77
CA PHE A 167 11.54 -22.98 -7.70
C PHE A 167 12.11 -23.87 -6.60
N ALA A 168 11.47 -23.95 -5.44
CA ALA A 168 11.90 -24.87 -4.38
C ALA A 168 11.88 -26.33 -4.87
N THR A 169 10.82 -26.76 -5.59
CA THR A 169 10.75 -28.11 -6.16
C THR A 169 11.80 -28.34 -7.25
N GLU A 170 12.05 -27.36 -8.12
CA GLU A 170 13.07 -27.45 -9.18
C GLU A 170 14.49 -27.50 -8.60
N ILE A 171 14.75 -26.72 -7.54
CA ILE A 171 16.02 -26.75 -6.78
C ILE A 171 16.24 -28.13 -6.16
N MET A 172 15.20 -28.74 -5.57
CA MET A 172 15.30 -30.08 -4.98
C MET A 172 15.53 -31.20 -6.01
N GLN A 173 15.15 -30.99 -7.27
CA GLN A 173 15.26 -31.99 -8.34
C GLN A 173 16.53 -31.83 -9.19
N THR A 174 17.21 -30.68 -9.11
CA THR A 174 18.37 -30.39 -9.95
C THR A 174 19.66 -30.60 -9.15
N ASP A 175 20.60 -31.38 -9.68
CA ASP A 175 21.94 -31.54 -9.10
C ASP A 175 22.90 -30.41 -9.52
N ASP A 176 22.47 -29.56 -10.46
CA ASP A 176 23.25 -28.45 -10.98
C ASP A 176 23.23 -27.26 -10.02
N ARG A 177 24.34 -27.07 -9.31
CA ARG A 177 24.52 -25.98 -8.34
C ARG A 177 24.44 -24.59 -8.97
N GLU A 178 24.87 -24.42 -10.21
CA GLU A 178 24.83 -23.11 -10.89
C GLU A 178 23.39 -22.72 -11.16
N LYS A 179 22.59 -23.68 -11.65
CA LYS A 179 21.16 -23.50 -11.86
C LYS A 179 20.38 -23.25 -10.56
N GLN A 180 20.76 -23.92 -9.47
CA GLN A 180 20.18 -23.65 -8.14
C GLN A 180 20.45 -22.21 -7.69
N ALA A 181 21.69 -21.73 -7.87
CA ALA A 181 22.07 -20.36 -7.50
C ALA A 181 21.27 -19.32 -8.29
N GLU A 182 21.14 -19.48 -9.61
CA GLU A 182 20.38 -18.57 -10.48
C GLU A 182 18.88 -18.47 -10.06
N MET A 183 18.27 -19.62 -9.71
CA MET A 183 16.90 -19.65 -9.21
C MET A 183 16.76 -18.92 -7.87
N LEU A 184 17.69 -19.14 -6.94
CA LEU A 184 17.68 -18.46 -5.64
C LEU A 184 17.86 -16.95 -5.77
N ASP A 185 18.74 -16.51 -6.67
CA ASP A 185 18.98 -15.10 -6.93
C ASP A 185 17.75 -14.42 -7.55
N SER A 186 17.03 -15.10 -8.44
CA SER A 186 15.76 -14.61 -8.97
C SER A 186 14.69 -14.39 -7.88
N VAL A 187 14.63 -15.29 -6.88
CA VAL A 187 13.72 -15.13 -5.73
C VAL A 187 14.14 -13.95 -4.85
N ARG A 188 15.44 -13.86 -4.53
CA ARG A 188 16.01 -12.78 -3.71
C ARG A 188 15.82 -11.40 -4.34
N GLN A 189 16.05 -11.29 -5.65
CA GLN A 189 15.86 -10.05 -6.38
C GLN A 189 14.42 -9.56 -6.27
N ARG A 190 13.44 -10.44 -6.50
CA ARG A 190 12.02 -10.10 -6.41
C ARG A 190 11.61 -9.69 -5.01
N GLU A 191 12.12 -10.38 -3.99
CA GLU A 191 11.86 -10.03 -2.60
C GLU A 191 12.42 -8.65 -2.27
N THR A 192 13.65 -8.36 -2.71
CA THR A 192 14.31 -7.06 -2.51
C THR A 192 13.51 -5.93 -3.17
N GLU A 193 12.99 -6.14 -4.37
CA GLU A 193 12.11 -5.18 -5.05
C GLU A 193 10.80 -4.91 -4.30
N ASP A 194 10.14 -5.96 -3.80
CA ASP A 194 8.90 -5.85 -3.03
C ASP A 194 9.13 -5.11 -1.70
N VAL A 195 10.21 -5.46 -1.01
CA VAL A 195 10.64 -4.84 0.24
C VAL A 195 10.98 -3.37 0.02
N HIS A 196 11.79 -3.06 -1.00
CA HIS A 196 12.15 -1.69 -1.37
C HIS A 196 10.91 -0.86 -1.70
N ALA A 197 9.99 -1.39 -2.51
CA ALA A 197 8.73 -0.71 -2.85
C ALA A 197 7.86 -0.45 -1.61
N SER A 198 7.86 -1.39 -0.65
CA SER A 198 7.15 -1.24 0.62
C SER A 198 7.76 -0.12 1.46
N HIS A 199 9.07 -0.13 1.65
CA HIS A 199 9.81 0.89 2.38
C HIS A 199 9.61 2.29 1.77
N GLN A 200 9.71 2.44 0.44
CA GLN A 200 9.43 3.71 -0.24
C GLN A 200 8.00 4.20 0.02
N THR A 201 7.02 3.27 0.04
CA THR A 201 5.63 3.63 0.32
C THR A 201 5.48 4.12 1.76
N PHE A 202 6.06 3.44 2.74
CA PHE A 202 6.01 3.88 4.14
C PHE A 202 6.69 5.22 4.35
N LYS A 203 7.89 5.41 3.78
CA LYS A 203 8.59 6.69 3.83
C LYS A 203 7.74 7.84 3.27
N ALA A 204 7.10 7.62 2.13
CA ALA A 204 6.19 8.61 1.54
C ALA A 204 4.93 8.84 2.39
N LEU A 205 4.39 7.81 3.04
CA LEU A 205 3.25 7.96 3.96
C LEU A 205 3.65 8.70 5.25
N SER A 206 4.86 8.50 5.75
CA SER A 206 5.38 9.24 6.91
C SER A 206 5.52 10.73 6.61
N VAL A 207 6.02 11.08 5.42
CA VAL A 207 6.03 12.47 4.92
C VAL A 207 4.61 13.06 4.85
N LEU A 208 3.61 12.23 4.60
CA LEU A 208 2.19 12.62 4.58
C LEU A 208 1.52 12.60 5.97
N GLY A 209 2.28 12.46 7.05
CA GLY A 209 1.79 12.57 8.43
C GLY A 209 1.36 11.25 9.08
N LEU A 210 1.68 10.09 8.49
CA LEU A 210 1.57 8.81 9.20
C LEU A 210 2.72 8.69 10.21
N ASN A 211 2.42 8.56 11.50
CA ASN A 211 3.46 8.30 12.48
C ASN A 211 4.02 6.86 12.30
N PRO A 212 5.29 6.67 11.95
CA PRO A 212 5.87 5.34 11.75
C PRO A 212 5.83 4.47 13.02
N GLU A 213 5.96 5.06 14.21
CA GLU A 213 5.94 4.34 15.50
C GLU A 213 4.59 3.69 15.81
N ARG A 214 3.52 4.15 15.13
CA ARG A 214 2.18 3.60 15.26
C ARG A 214 1.91 2.49 14.24
N VAL A 215 2.82 2.24 13.31
CA VAL A 215 2.70 1.18 12.31
C VAL A 215 3.38 -0.07 12.85
N GLN A 216 2.59 -1.10 13.12
CA GLN A 216 3.11 -2.39 13.54
C GLN A 216 3.10 -3.36 12.36
N PHE A 217 4.17 -4.13 12.24
CA PHE A 217 4.31 -5.19 11.25
C PHE A 217 4.14 -6.51 11.97
N ASP A 218 2.98 -7.14 11.83
CA ASP A 218 2.71 -8.43 12.46
C ASP A 218 2.99 -9.58 11.50
N PRO A 219 3.72 -10.61 11.98
CA PRO A 219 3.83 -11.85 11.24
C PRO A 219 2.41 -12.47 11.15
N PRO A 220 2.06 -13.15 10.05
CA PRO A 220 0.79 -13.85 9.93
C PRO A 220 0.50 -14.72 11.15
N PRO A 221 -0.75 -14.91 11.56
CA PRO A 221 -1.06 -15.96 12.53
C PRO A 221 -0.74 -17.33 11.93
N GLY A 222 -0.17 -18.23 12.73
CA GLY A 222 0.10 -19.61 12.32
C GLY A 222 1.41 -20.18 12.86
N PRO A 223 1.66 -21.49 12.60
CA PRO A 223 2.88 -22.16 12.99
C PRO A 223 4.12 -21.44 12.43
N ASP A 224 5.19 -21.52 13.21
CA ASP A 224 6.52 -21.06 12.83
C ASP A 224 6.99 -21.74 11.51
N PRO A 225 7.76 -21.06 10.64
CA PRO A 225 8.32 -21.67 9.45
C PRO A 225 9.00 -23.02 9.68
N HIS A 226 9.75 -23.21 10.76
CA HIS A 226 10.41 -24.48 11.04
C HIS A 226 9.41 -25.59 11.35
N ALA A 227 8.29 -25.28 12.02
CA ALA A 227 7.21 -26.23 12.23
C ALA A 227 6.51 -26.60 10.90
N LEU A 228 6.34 -25.64 9.98
CA LEU A 228 5.81 -25.90 8.64
C LEU A 228 6.75 -26.78 7.80
N ILE A 229 8.06 -26.52 7.87
CA ILE A 229 9.08 -27.34 7.21
C ILE A 229 9.08 -28.76 7.77
N ALA A 230 9.01 -28.92 9.09
CA ALA A 230 8.94 -30.22 9.75
C ALA A 230 7.71 -31.03 9.29
N GLN A 231 6.55 -30.37 9.18
CA GLN A 231 5.33 -31.00 8.65
C GLN A 231 5.47 -31.39 7.18
N ALA A 232 6.17 -30.58 6.37
CA ALA A 232 6.34 -30.82 4.94
C ALA A 232 7.03 -32.16 4.61
N TYR A 233 7.90 -32.68 5.47
CA TYR A 233 8.62 -33.94 5.25
C TYR A 233 7.72 -35.19 5.16
N GLY A 234 6.47 -35.11 5.64
CA GLY A 234 5.52 -36.23 5.57
C GLY A 234 4.66 -36.28 4.31
N PHE A 235 4.73 -35.27 3.44
CA PHE A 235 3.80 -35.13 2.31
C PHE A 235 4.44 -35.52 0.97
N HIS A 236 3.60 -36.07 0.08
CA HIS A 236 3.98 -36.40 -1.30
C HIS A 236 2.95 -35.82 -2.28
N GLY A 237 3.39 -35.53 -3.51
CA GLY A 237 2.50 -35.07 -4.58
C GLY A 237 1.94 -33.66 -4.37
N GLU A 238 0.62 -33.48 -4.57
CA GLU A 238 -0.05 -32.17 -4.54
C GLU A 238 -0.09 -31.53 -3.15
N GLU A 239 -0.25 -32.33 -2.09
CA GLU A 239 -0.25 -31.84 -0.71
C GLU A 239 1.08 -31.20 -0.31
N LEU A 240 2.20 -31.71 -0.86
CA LEU A 240 3.52 -31.14 -0.65
C LEU A 240 3.61 -29.72 -1.23
N ASN A 241 3.04 -29.50 -2.42
CA ASN A 241 3.05 -28.18 -3.07
C ASN A 241 2.24 -27.13 -2.29
N GLU A 242 1.07 -27.51 -1.76
CA GLU A 242 0.27 -26.60 -0.93
C GLU A 242 0.96 -26.25 0.38
N ASN A 243 1.55 -27.24 1.06
CA ASN A 243 2.28 -27.02 2.30
C ASN A 243 3.56 -26.20 2.10
N LEU A 244 4.31 -26.47 1.03
CA LEU A 244 5.46 -25.64 0.62
C LEU A 244 5.02 -24.21 0.31
N SER A 245 3.93 -24.02 -0.42
CA SER A 245 3.36 -22.70 -0.70
C SER A 245 3.02 -21.95 0.60
N ARG A 246 2.40 -22.63 1.58
CA ARG A 246 2.11 -22.04 2.90
C ARG A 246 3.39 -21.67 3.67
N CYS A 247 4.38 -22.56 3.68
CA CYS A 247 5.69 -22.31 4.31
C CYS A 247 6.41 -21.11 3.67
N VAL A 248 6.43 -21.05 2.34
CA VAL A 248 7.03 -19.96 1.57
C VAL A 248 6.33 -18.64 1.86
N LYS A 249 4.99 -18.61 1.89
CA LYS A 249 4.23 -17.40 2.27
C LYS A 249 4.63 -16.90 3.65
N ARG A 250 4.79 -17.81 4.62
CA ARG A 250 5.22 -17.51 5.99
C ARG A 250 6.61 -16.89 6.02
N LEU A 251 7.61 -17.56 5.44
CA LEU A 251 9.00 -17.09 5.39
C LEU A 251 9.14 -15.72 4.74
N LEU A 252 8.48 -15.52 3.58
CA LEU A 252 8.49 -14.23 2.90
C LEU A 252 7.87 -13.12 3.75
N ASN A 253 6.82 -13.42 4.51
CA ASN A 253 6.21 -12.47 5.41
C ASN A 253 7.11 -12.14 6.59
N ASP A 254 7.70 -13.14 7.24
CA ASP A 254 8.56 -12.93 8.40
C ASP A 254 9.80 -12.10 8.02
N ARG A 255 10.43 -12.39 6.86
CA ARG A 255 11.57 -11.61 6.35
C ARG A 255 11.18 -10.17 5.98
N TRP A 256 9.99 -9.97 5.42
CA TRP A 256 9.47 -8.62 5.19
C TRP A 256 9.23 -7.86 6.48
N VAL A 257 8.64 -8.50 7.50
CA VAL A 257 8.43 -7.92 8.84
C VAL A 257 9.76 -7.56 9.49
N GLU A 258 10.73 -8.47 9.47
CA GLU A 258 12.07 -8.22 10.03
C GLU A 258 12.77 -7.05 9.34
N PHE A 259 12.71 -6.99 8.01
CA PHE A 259 13.24 -5.86 7.26
C PHE A 259 12.55 -4.55 7.65
N MET A 260 11.22 -4.53 7.69
CA MET A 260 10.48 -3.31 7.99
C MET A 260 10.78 -2.81 9.40
N ARG A 261 10.90 -3.70 10.39
CA ARG A 261 11.31 -3.37 11.77
C ARG A 261 12.76 -2.89 11.85
N ARG A 262 13.69 -3.54 11.15
CA ARG A 262 15.12 -3.14 11.17
C ARG A 262 15.32 -1.74 10.60
N ASN A 263 14.55 -1.38 9.56
CA ASN A 263 14.62 -0.07 8.92
C ASN A 263 13.59 0.92 9.48
N GLU A 264 12.92 0.59 10.60
CA GLU A 264 11.95 1.48 11.23
C GLU A 264 12.63 2.74 11.77
N GLY A 265 13.86 2.61 12.30
CA GLY A 265 14.68 3.74 12.71
C GLY A 265 15.10 4.68 11.57
N ASP A 266 15.08 4.19 10.33
CA ASP A 266 15.35 5.01 9.13
C ASP A 266 14.08 5.71 8.61
N LEU A 267 12.90 5.34 9.12
CA LEU A 267 11.69 6.09 8.85
C LEU A 267 11.77 7.43 9.57
N PRO A 268 11.36 8.52 8.94
CA PRO A 268 11.43 9.83 9.57
C PRO A 268 10.48 9.85 10.77
N SER A 269 11.01 9.67 11.99
CA SER A 269 10.27 9.97 13.21
C SER A 269 9.94 11.47 13.20
N GLY A 270 8.76 11.80 13.72
CA GLY A 270 8.19 13.15 13.67
C GLY A 270 8.96 14.21 14.45
N ASP A 271 10.08 13.85 15.10
CA ASP A 271 10.76 14.67 16.12
C ASP A 271 12.24 14.97 15.78
N HIS A 272 12.65 14.84 14.52
CA HIS A 272 14.04 15.07 14.12
C HIS A 272 14.23 16.18 13.08
N ASP A 273 15.05 17.14 13.50
CA ASP A 273 15.49 18.39 12.87
C ASP A 273 16.61 18.18 11.82
N SER A 274 16.42 17.25 10.88
CA SER A 274 17.49 16.87 9.92
C SER A 274 17.30 17.48 8.52
N SER A 275 18.27 18.32 8.14
CA SER A 275 18.43 19.17 6.94
C SER A 275 18.45 18.48 5.55
N VAL A 276 18.12 17.20 5.45
CA VAL A 276 18.00 16.48 4.15
C VAL A 276 16.55 15.99 3.93
N ARG A 277 15.63 16.38 4.82
CA ARG A 277 14.21 16.14 4.67
C ARG A 277 13.65 17.18 3.72
N LEU A 278 12.77 16.74 2.80
CA LEU A 278 11.69 17.63 2.40
C LEU A 278 10.88 17.82 3.70
N SER A 279 11.05 18.97 4.35
CA SER A 279 10.46 19.25 5.65
C SER A 279 8.95 19.24 5.51
N CYS A 280 8.22 19.24 6.63
CA CYS A 280 6.80 19.53 6.60
C CYS A 280 6.50 20.84 5.82
N GLU A 281 7.48 21.75 5.74
CA GLU A 281 7.40 23.00 4.98
C GLU A 281 7.45 22.74 3.48
N ASP A 282 8.28 21.82 2.96
CA ASP A 282 8.28 21.51 1.53
C ASP A 282 6.97 20.85 1.07
N VAL A 283 6.39 19.98 1.91
CA VAL A 283 5.05 19.43 1.63
C VAL A 283 3.99 20.54 1.70
N ALA A 284 4.14 21.49 2.64
CA ALA A 284 3.25 22.64 2.74
C ALA A 284 3.42 23.60 1.56
N GLU A 285 4.64 23.78 1.05
CA GLU A 285 4.98 24.59 -0.13
C GLU A 285 4.34 23.97 -1.37
N LEU A 286 4.56 22.68 -1.62
CA LEU A 286 3.88 21.97 -2.71
C LEU A 286 2.35 22.07 -2.63
N ARG A 287 1.77 22.00 -1.42
CA ARG A 287 0.33 22.24 -1.25
C ARG A 287 -0.07 23.68 -1.54
N SER A 288 0.76 24.66 -1.15
CA SER A 288 0.53 26.08 -1.45
C SER A 288 0.62 26.39 -2.94
N GLU A 289 1.43 25.62 -3.67
CA GLU A 289 1.53 25.63 -5.13
C GLU A 289 0.37 24.90 -5.83
N GLY A 290 -0.55 24.30 -5.07
CA GLY A 290 -1.76 23.65 -5.58
C GLY A 290 -1.60 22.16 -5.91
N TYR A 291 -0.48 21.53 -5.54
CA TYR A 291 -0.32 20.09 -5.71
C TYR A 291 -1.22 19.32 -4.75
N THR A 292 -1.83 18.26 -5.29
CA THR A 292 -2.60 17.30 -4.49
C THR A 292 -1.66 16.33 -3.75
N ASP A 293 -2.10 15.79 -2.60
CA ASP A 293 -1.35 14.74 -1.87
C ASP A 293 -1.00 13.54 -2.78
N ARG A 294 -1.81 13.29 -3.82
CA ARG A 294 -1.55 12.24 -4.82
C ARG A 294 -0.35 12.55 -5.70
N GLU A 295 -0.21 13.80 -6.14
CA GLU A 295 0.90 14.27 -6.98
C GLU A 295 2.18 14.38 -6.16
N ILE A 296 2.09 14.95 -4.97
CA ILE A 296 3.18 15.00 -3.98
C ILE A 296 3.74 13.59 -3.75
N PHE A 297 2.90 12.62 -3.41
CA PHE A 297 3.33 11.21 -3.30
C PHE A 297 3.96 10.66 -4.58
N GLY A 298 3.45 11.07 -5.75
CA GLY A 298 3.97 10.69 -7.05
C GLY A 298 5.42 11.14 -7.26
N LEU A 299 5.75 12.36 -6.85
CA LEU A 299 7.12 12.90 -6.87
C LEU A 299 8.04 12.03 -6.00
N PHE A 300 7.63 11.75 -4.77
CA PHE A 300 8.42 10.95 -3.83
C PHE A 300 8.65 9.50 -4.26
N THR A 301 7.69 8.90 -4.97
CA THR A 301 7.80 7.49 -5.39
C THR A 301 8.43 7.30 -6.76
N ARG A 302 8.50 8.34 -7.61
CA ARG A 302 9.15 8.27 -8.92
C ARG A 302 10.63 8.64 -8.89
N VAL A 303 11.00 9.66 -8.11
CA VAL A 303 12.35 10.27 -8.12
C VAL A 303 13.49 9.27 -7.80
N ARG A 304 13.21 8.11 -7.19
CA ARG A 304 14.24 7.08 -6.92
C ARG A 304 14.35 5.95 -7.93
N ARG A 305 13.47 5.83 -8.92
CA ARG A 305 13.64 4.80 -9.97
C ARG A 305 14.66 5.17 -11.04
N GLU A 306 14.95 6.46 -11.18
CA GLU A 306 15.80 6.98 -12.27
C GLU A 306 17.25 7.26 -11.82
N GLY A 307 17.60 6.98 -10.55
CA GLY A 307 18.92 7.30 -9.98
C GLY A 307 19.61 6.14 -9.24
N VAL A 308 19.20 4.89 -9.47
CA VAL A 308 19.88 3.68 -8.97
C VAL A 308 20.27 2.83 -10.18
N GLU A 309 21.29 3.30 -10.89
CA GLU A 309 22.16 2.48 -11.75
C GLU A 309 23.55 2.44 -11.12
#